data_AF-A0A7C2DFQ0-F1
#
_entry.id   AF-A0A7C2DFQ0-F1
#
_cell.length_a   1.000
_cell.length_b   1.000
_cell.length_c   1.000
_cell.angle_alpha   90.00
_cell.angle_beta   90.00
_cell.angle_gamma   90.00
#
_symmetry.space_group_name_H-M   'P 1'
#
loop_
_entity.id
_entity.type
_entity.pdbx_description
1 polymer ?
#
loop_
_entity_poly.entity_id
_entity_poly.type
_entity_poly.pdbx_seq_one_letter_code
_entity_poly.pdbx_strand_id
1 'polypeptide(L)'
;MTPLVASTLVPGAPVSRQHLSPRCKAAHQPDRGHPTRPRLRRLWGVEVSGRARAERSSVSRRPFARGAVAIALVGVIGACGAPAARPARSPEPVRVEVRLFAFHPGQLLIAPGTTVTWVNEDDIAHTVTSGRPGDDLGATGDAADPPEPDGVFDGELEGPGATFSFTFQRPGTYTYYCDIHRGMHGTVVVR
;
A
#
# COMPACT_ATOMS: atom_id res chain seq x y z
N MET A 1 19.56 -76.28 0.13
CA MET A 1 20.83 -76.08 -0.60
C MET A 1 20.63 -74.92 -1.58
N THR A 2 21.27 -73.79 -1.29
CA THR A 2 21.42 -72.61 -2.14
C THR A 2 22.35 -72.90 -3.33
N PRO A 3 22.39 -72.02 -4.35
CA PRO A 3 23.60 -71.22 -4.42
C PRO A 3 23.36 -69.72 -4.66
N LEU A 4 24.31 -68.95 -4.13
CA LEU A 4 24.49 -67.51 -4.25
C LEU A 4 24.77 -67.09 -5.71
N VAL A 5 24.21 -65.95 -6.11
CA VAL A 5 24.64 -65.21 -7.31
C VAL A 5 25.66 -64.14 -6.90
N ALA A 6 26.85 -64.24 -7.48
CA ALA A 6 27.96 -63.31 -7.30
C ALA A 6 27.74 -62.04 -8.16
N SER A 7 27.76 -60.86 -7.53
CA SER A 7 27.88 -59.58 -8.22
C SER A 7 29.36 -59.29 -8.49
N THR A 8 29.72 -59.16 -9.78
CA THR A 8 31.04 -58.72 -10.22
C THR A 8 31.09 -57.19 -10.27
N LEU A 9 32.03 -56.62 -9.51
CA LEU A 9 32.45 -55.22 -9.61
C LEU A 9 33.18 -54.97 -10.95
N VAL A 10 32.85 -53.85 -11.59
CA VAL A 10 33.62 -53.29 -12.72
C VAL A 10 34.53 -52.17 -12.19
N PRO A 11 35.85 -52.18 -12.46
CA PRO A 11 36.77 -51.12 -12.06
C PRO A 11 36.76 -49.94 -13.05
N GLY A 12 37.06 -48.75 -12.53
CA GLY A 12 36.86 -47.46 -13.17
C GLY A 12 37.81 -47.07 -14.30
N ALA A 13 37.54 -45.89 -14.86
CA ALA A 13 38.41 -45.14 -15.76
C ALA A 13 38.59 -43.70 -15.24
N PRO A 14 39.81 -43.13 -15.23
CA PRO A 14 40.08 -41.77 -14.79
C PRO A 14 40.35 -40.82 -15.97
N VAL A 15 39.76 -39.62 -15.97
CA VAL A 15 40.24 -38.45 -16.76
C VAL A 15 39.79 -37.19 -16.01
N SER A 16 40.63 -36.47 -15.24
CA SER A 16 41.74 -35.58 -15.59
C SER A 16 41.33 -34.18 -16.06
N ARG A 17 41.61 -33.20 -15.16
CA ARG A 17 42.17 -31.84 -15.37
C ARG A 17 41.27 -30.61 -15.61
N GLN A 18 41.45 -29.68 -14.66
CA GLN A 18 41.75 -28.23 -14.81
C GLN A 18 40.59 -27.34 -15.24
N HIS A 19 40.00 -26.50 -14.37
CA HIS A 19 40.56 -25.31 -13.68
C HIS A 19 41.12 -24.26 -14.65
N LEU A 20 40.25 -23.47 -15.29
CA LEU A 20 40.59 -22.14 -15.83
C LEU A 20 39.35 -21.22 -15.76
N SER A 21 39.33 -20.36 -14.76
CA SER A 21 38.48 -19.16 -14.71
C SER A 21 39.06 -18.11 -15.65
N PRO A 22 38.27 -17.47 -16.54
CA PRO A 22 38.71 -16.26 -17.19
C PRO A 22 38.59 -15.08 -16.20
N ARG A 23 39.74 -14.68 -15.66
CA ARG A 23 39.93 -13.36 -15.05
C ARG A 23 39.74 -12.29 -16.13
N CYS A 24 38.61 -11.59 -16.14
CA CYS A 24 38.52 -10.31 -16.83
C CYS A 24 39.29 -9.26 -16.01
N LYS A 25 40.47 -8.89 -16.52
CA LYS A 25 41.24 -7.75 -16.06
C LYS A 25 40.47 -6.45 -16.36
N ALA A 26 40.65 -5.52 -15.43
CA ALA A 26 40.10 -4.18 -15.34
C ALA A 26 40.14 -3.36 -16.64
N ALA A 27 39.04 -2.67 -16.91
CA ALA A 27 39.05 -1.39 -17.59
C ALA A 27 38.93 -0.29 -16.53
N HIS A 28 40.04 0.42 -16.36
CA HIS A 28 40.19 1.62 -15.55
C HIS A 28 39.52 2.78 -16.31
N GLN A 29 38.42 3.33 -15.80
CA GLN A 29 37.84 4.57 -16.32
C GLN A 29 37.93 5.64 -15.22
N PRO A 30 38.56 6.79 -15.49
CA PRO A 30 38.84 7.81 -14.48
C PRO A 30 37.58 8.52 -13.97
N ASP A 31 37.64 8.80 -12.68
CA ASP A 31 36.75 9.59 -11.85
C ASP A 31 36.39 10.93 -12.52
N ARG A 32 35.13 11.08 -12.94
CA ARG A 32 34.60 12.37 -13.42
C ARG A 32 34.00 13.07 -12.22
N GLY A 33 34.76 14.03 -11.71
CA GLY A 33 34.42 14.87 -10.57
C GLY A 33 33.00 15.47 -10.66
N HIS A 34 32.24 15.25 -9.60
CA HIS A 34 31.00 15.97 -9.34
C HIS A 34 31.32 17.43 -8.93
N PRO A 35 30.70 18.44 -9.57
CA PRO A 35 30.76 19.80 -9.06
C PRO A 35 29.93 19.89 -7.76
N THR A 36 30.63 20.15 -6.65
CA THR A 36 30.05 20.46 -5.35
C THR A 36 29.14 21.69 -5.46
N ARG A 37 27.84 21.50 -5.25
CA ARG A 37 26.89 22.61 -5.10
C ARG A 37 27.10 23.29 -3.74
N PRO A 38 27.16 24.64 -3.67
CA PRO A 38 27.29 25.34 -2.41
C PRO A 38 26.00 25.23 -1.59
N ARG A 39 26.15 24.80 -0.33
CA ARG A 39 25.10 24.83 0.70
C ARG A 39 24.80 26.28 1.06
N LEU A 40 23.72 26.84 0.52
CA LEU A 40 23.15 28.09 1.03
C LEU A 40 22.39 27.80 2.32
N ARG A 41 23.04 28.05 3.46
CA ARG A 41 22.40 28.19 4.76
C ARG A 41 21.51 29.43 4.71
N ARG A 42 20.20 29.26 4.56
CA ARG A 42 19.25 30.33 4.84
C ARG A 42 18.95 30.31 6.34
N LEU A 43 19.64 31.21 7.04
CA LEU A 43 19.27 31.67 8.37
C LEU A 43 17.93 32.42 8.23
N TRP A 44 16.86 31.87 8.81
CA TRP A 44 15.63 32.62 9.07
C TRP A 44 15.49 32.76 10.57
N GLY A 45 15.96 33.89 11.07
CA GLY A 45 15.60 34.42 12.37
C GLY A 45 15.35 35.90 12.19
N VAL A 46 14.08 36.30 12.20
CA VAL A 46 13.61 37.60 12.70
C VAL A 46 12.19 37.38 13.19
N GLU A 47 12.03 37.33 14.52
CA GLU A 47 10.79 37.61 15.20
C GLU A 47 10.38 39.07 14.90
N VAL A 48 9.13 39.28 14.49
CA VAL A 48 8.52 40.60 14.52
C VAL A 48 7.39 40.56 15.54
N SER A 49 7.72 41.00 16.75
CA SER A 49 6.75 41.46 17.73
C SER A 49 6.09 42.74 17.22
N GLY A 50 4.75 42.76 17.20
CA GLY A 50 3.96 43.94 16.87
C GLY A 50 2.64 43.93 17.62
N ARG A 51 2.63 44.43 18.85
CA ARG A 51 1.42 44.82 19.59
C ARG A 51 0.96 46.20 19.12
N ALA A 52 -0.31 46.35 18.77
CA ALA A 52 -1.11 47.57 19.01
C ALA A 52 -2.58 47.25 18.70
N ARG A 53 -3.45 47.32 19.72
CA ARG A 53 -4.39 48.43 19.99
C ARG A 53 -5.63 48.32 19.09
N ALA A 54 -6.65 47.59 19.57
CA ALA A 54 -7.79 48.11 20.35
C ALA A 54 -8.74 48.94 19.50
N GLU A 55 -9.95 48.45 19.31
CA GLU A 55 -11.15 49.28 19.22
C GLU A 55 -12.36 48.49 19.69
N ARG A 56 -12.79 48.83 20.91
CA ARG A 56 -14.11 48.52 21.44
C ARG A 56 -15.07 49.53 20.83
N SER A 57 -16.11 49.06 20.17
CA SER A 57 -17.30 49.86 19.88
C SER A 57 -18.50 49.24 20.60
N SER A 58 -18.75 49.78 21.78
CA SER A 58 -20.01 49.64 22.50
C SER A 58 -21.09 50.46 21.80
N VAL A 59 -22.20 49.84 21.39
CA VAL A 59 -23.42 50.59 21.06
C VAL A 59 -24.63 49.94 21.73
N SER A 60 -24.97 50.53 22.88
CA SER A 60 -26.30 50.94 23.34
C SER A 60 -27.50 50.01 23.14
N ARG A 61 -27.91 49.37 24.25
CA ARG A 61 -29.29 48.91 24.48
C ARG A 61 -30.18 50.10 24.82
N ARG A 62 -31.35 50.25 24.17
CA ARG A 62 -32.53 50.88 24.79
C ARG A 62 -33.84 50.22 24.32
N PRO A 63 -34.84 50.08 25.21
CA PRO A 63 -36.13 49.43 24.95
C PRO A 63 -37.22 50.44 24.58
N PHE A 64 -38.17 50.08 23.73
CA PHE A 64 -39.46 50.77 23.61
C PHE A 64 -40.60 49.79 23.34
N ALA A 65 -41.78 50.22 23.78
CA ALA A 65 -42.88 49.41 24.26
C ALA A 65 -43.96 49.07 23.22
N ARG A 66 -44.75 48.05 23.58
CA ARG A 66 -46.19 47.81 23.35
C ARG A 66 -46.89 48.55 22.20
N GLY A 67 -47.44 47.76 21.26
CA GLY A 67 -48.56 48.13 20.40
C GLY A 67 -49.06 46.90 19.62
N ALA A 68 -50.30 46.48 19.88
CA ALA A 68 -50.97 45.39 19.17
C ALA A 68 -51.63 45.88 17.87
N VAL A 69 -51.88 44.97 16.92
CA VAL A 69 -53.11 44.76 16.12
C VAL A 69 -52.78 44.11 14.76
N ALA A 70 -53.63 43.15 14.41
CA ALA A 70 -53.50 42.10 13.41
C ALA A 70 -53.76 42.54 11.95
N ILE A 71 -53.17 41.82 11.00
CA ILE A 71 -53.79 41.50 9.69
C ILE A 71 -53.36 40.08 9.30
N ALA A 72 -54.35 39.20 9.12
CA ALA A 72 -54.18 37.89 8.54
C ALA A 72 -53.86 38.02 7.05
N LEU A 73 -52.68 37.55 6.64
CA LEU A 73 -52.39 37.20 5.26
C LEU A 73 -52.17 35.69 5.20
N VAL A 74 -53.07 35.01 4.50
CA VAL A 74 -52.92 33.62 4.07
C VAL A 74 -51.74 33.59 3.09
N GLY A 75 -50.54 33.42 3.64
CA GLY A 75 -49.35 33.11 2.87
C GLY A 75 -49.40 31.63 2.52
N VAL A 76 -49.69 31.32 1.26
CA VAL A 76 -49.47 29.98 0.70
C VAL A 76 -47.99 29.66 0.87
N ILE A 77 -47.67 28.85 1.87
CA ILE A 77 -46.32 28.33 2.07
C ILE A 77 -46.11 27.33 0.93
N GLY A 78 -45.53 27.81 -0.17
CA GLY A 78 -44.99 26.95 -1.21
C GLY A 78 -43.93 26.07 -0.57
N ALA A 79 -44.32 24.86 -0.19
CA ALA A 79 -43.43 23.82 0.28
C ALA A 79 -42.46 23.51 -0.87
N CYS A 80 -41.27 24.13 -0.83
CA CYS A 80 -40.13 23.65 -1.58
C CYS A 80 -39.83 22.25 -1.04
N GLY A 81 -40.32 21.22 -1.74
CA GLY A 81 -39.95 19.84 -1.47
C GLY A 81 -38.45 19.71 -1.69
N ALA A 82 -37.67 19.81 -0.60
CA ALA A 82 -36.28 19.41 -0.63
C ALA A 82 -36.24 17.94 -1.08
N PRO A 83 -35.41 17.57 -2.07
CA PRO A 83 -35.25 16.18 -2.42
C PRO A 83 -34.79 15.46 -1.16
N ALA A 84 -35.56 14.46 -0.72
CA ALA A 84 -35.17 13.62 0.39
C ALA A 84 -33.78 13.06 0.08
N ALA A 85 -32.79 13.42 0.91
CA ALA A 85 -31.44 12.89 0.77
C ALA A 85 -31.54 11.37 0.80
N ARG A 86 -31.20 10.72 -0.32
CA ARG A 86 -31.16 9.27 -0.39
C ARG A 86 -30.18 8.79 0.68
N PRO A 87 -30.55 7.83 1.55
CA PRO A 87 -29.60 7.31 2.51
C PRO A 87 -28.37 6.82 1.74
N ALA A 88 -27.19 7.34 2.11
CA ALA A 88 -25.94 6.84 1.58
C ALA A 88 -25.86 5.35 1.94
N ARG A 89 -25.88 4.48 0.93
CA ARG A 89 -25.62 3.07 1.14
C ARG A 89 -24.21 2.97 1.69
N SER A 90 -24.02 2.36 2.85
CA SER A 90 -22.68 2.04 3.33
C SER A 90 -21.95 1.31 2.20
N PRO A 91 -20.73 1.71 1.83
CA PRO A 91 -19.99 1.01 0.81
C PRO A 91 -19.91 -0.47 1.20
N GLU A 92 -20.24 -1.34 0.25
CA GLU A 92 -20.04 -2.78 0.42
C GLU A 92 -18.55 -3.03 0.72
N PRO A 93 -18.20 -3.91 1.67
CA PRO A 93 -16.81 -4.15 2.01
C PRO A 93 -16.09 -4.70 0.77
N VAL A 94 -15.07 -3.98 0.29
CA VAL A 94 -14.25 -4.42 -0.83
C VAL A 94 -13.29 -5.48 -0.31
N ARG A 95 -13.42 -6.71 -0.81
CA ARG A 95 -12.70 -7.88 -0.29
C ARG A 95 -11.74 -8.46 -1.32
N VAL A 96 -10.63 -9.00 -0.82
CA VAL A 96 -9.70 -9.87 -1.53
C VAL A 96 -9.62 -11.18 -0.76
N GLU A 97 -10.02 -12.28 -1.39
CA GLU A 97 -9.90 -13.63 -0.84
C GLU A 97 -8.47 -14.13 -1.08
N VAL A 98 -7.85 -14.74 -0.07
CA VAL A 98 -6.63 -15.52 -0.23
C VAL A 98 -7.04 -16.98 -0.25
N ARG A 99 -6.97 -17.59 -1.43
CA ARG A 99 -7.30 -19.00 -1.63
C ARG A 99 -6.44 -19.61 -2.71
N LEU A 100 -6.15 -20.90 -2.61
CA LEU A 100 -5.33 -21.65 -3.57
C LEU A 100 -3.97 -20.97 -3.81
N PHE A 101 -3.36 -20.42 -2.75
CA PHE A 101 -2.09 -19.68 -2.84
C PHE A 101 -2.16 -18.52 -3.85
N ALA A 102 -3.28 -17.79 -3.86
CA ALA A 102 -3.47 -16.63 -4.73
C ALA A 102 -4.39 -15.57 -4.10
N PHE A 103 -4.18 -14.32 -4.50
CA PHE A 103 -5.09 -13.22 -4.19
C PHE A 103 -6.22 -13.17 -5.22
N HIS A 104 -7.47 -13.15 -4.77
CA HIS A 104 -8.67 -13.16 -5.61
C HIS A 104 -9.62 -12.00 -5.26
N PRO A 105 -9.90 -11.07 -6.20
CA PRO A 105 -9.27 -10.96 -7.51
C PRO A 105 -7.79 -10.54 -7.39
N GLY A 106 -6.95 -11.00 -8.33
CA GLY A 106 -5.53 -10.64 -8.35
C GLY A 106 -5.28 -9.17 -8.72
N GLN A 107 -6.24 -8.54 -9.43
CA GLN A 107 -6.25 -7.10 -9.66
C GLN A 107 -7.58 -6.52 -9.20
N LEU A 108 -7.49 -5.43 -8.44
CA LEU A 108 -8.63 -4.72 -7.90
C LEU A 108 -8.57 -3.25 -8.34
N LEU A 109 -9.71 -2.71 -8.78
CA LEU A 109 -9.87 -1.31 -9.13
C LEU A 109 -10.81 -0.63 -8.13
N ILE A 110 -10.34 0.42 -7.45
CA ILE A 110 -11.10 1.13 -6.40
C ILE A 110 -10.99 2.65 -6.53
N ALA A 111 -11.91 3.35 -5.89
CA ALA A 111 -11.83 4.79 -5.71
C ALA A 111 -10.89 5.16 -4.55
N PRO A 112 -10.32 6.38 -4.52
CA PRO A 112 -9.62 6.89 -3.35
C PRO A 112 -10.53 6.91 -2.11
N GLY A 113 -9.96 6.55 -0.96
CA GLY A 113 -10.67 6.43 0.32
C GLY A 113 -11.29 5.06 0.57
N THR A 114 -11.22 4.12 -0.37
CA THR A 114 -11.73 2.76 -0.18
C THR A 114 -10.83 1.96 0.77
N THR A 115 -11.47 1.29 1.73
CA THR A 115 -10.85 0.24 2.56
C THR A 115 -10.98 -1.10 1.86
N VAL A 116 -9.87 -1.79 1.67
CA VAL A 116 -9.83 -3.17 1.17
C VAL A 116 -9.54 -4.10 2.34
N THR A 117 -10.27 -5.21 2.41
CA THR A 117 -10.09 -6.27 3.41
C THR A 117 -9.63 -7.55 2.73
N TRP A 118 -8.45 -8.02 3.09
CA TRP A 118 -7.98 -9.36 2.73
C TRP A 118 -8.52 -10.36 3.73
N VAL A 119 -8.95 -11.52 3.25
CA VAL A 119 -9.47 -12.62 4.07
C VAL A 119 -8.76 -13.89 3.66
N ASN A 120 -8.19 -14.59 4.62
CA ASN A 120 -7.58 -15.88 4.36
C ASN A 120 -8.60 -17.00 4.38
N GLU A 121 -8.73 -17.71 3.27
CA GLU A 121 -9.57 -18.90 3.13
C GLU A 121 -8.73 -20.18 3.02
N ASP A 122 -7.40 -20.06 2.94
CA ASP A 122 -6.48 -21.19 2.99
C ASP A 122 -6.18 -21.60 4.46
N ASP A 123 -5.81 -22.87 4.65
CA ASP A 123 -5.49 -23.47 5.96
C ASP A 123 -4.10 -23.09 6.52
N ILE A 124 -3.35 -22.26 5.78
CA ILE A 124 -1.99 -21.85 6.12
C ILE A 124 -1.92 -20.35 6.30
N ALA A 125 -0.87 -19.86 6.96
CA ALA A 125 -0.69 -18.42 7.14
C ALA A 125 -0.31 -17.74 5.83
N HIS A 126 -0.71 -16.48 5.65
CA HIS A 126 -0.29 -15.62 4.54
C HIS A 126 0.11 -14.24 5.05
N THR A 127 0.71 -13.43 4.18
CA THR A 127 0.94 -12.01 4.41
C THR A 127 0.39 -11.18 3.25
N VAL A 128 0.22 -9.89 3.51
CA VAL A 128 -0.20 -8.87 2.55
C VAL A 128 0.82 -7.73 2.64
N THR A 129 1.91 -7.87 1.89
CA THR A 129 3.08 -6.99 1.97
C THR A 129 3.14 -6.10 0.74
N SER A 130 3.05 -4.78 0.94
CA SER A 130 3.15 -3.84 -0.17
C SER A 130 4.59 -3.72 -0.66
N GLY A 131 4.75 -3.65 -1.97
CA GLY A 131 6.06 -3.53 -2.57
C GLY A 131 6.13 -4.20 -3.93
N ARG A 132 7.34 -4.27 -4.44
CA ARG A 132 7.63 -4.90 -5.71
C ARG A 132 7.75 -6.42 -5.49
N PRO A 133 6.91 -7.24 -6.15
CA PRO A 133 7.14 -8.68 -6.14
C PRO A 133 8.49 -8.99 -6.80
N GLY A 134 9.20 -9.96 -6.25
CA GLY A 134 10.40 -10.51 -6.87
C GLY A 134 10.06 -11.31 -8.13
N ASP A 135 11.08 -11.83 -8.79
CA ASP A 135 10.87 -12.76 -9.90
C ASP A 135 10.25 -14.08 -9.43
N ASP A 136 9.48 -14.72 -10.33
CA ASP A 136 8.85 -16.02 -10.08
C ASP A 136 9.88 -17.19 -10.11
N LEU A 137 11.19 -16.90 -10.04
CA LEU A 137 12.24 -17.87 -10.36
C LEU A 137 12.25 -19.03 -9.36
N GLY A 138 11.78 -20.17 -9.87
CA GLY A 138 11.64 -21.43 -9.17
C GLY A 138 12.95 -22.13 -8.83
N ALA A 139 12.80 -23.12 -7.94
CA ALA A 139 13.70 -24.24 -7.63
C ALA A 139 15.14 -23.98 -7.15
N THR A 140 15.81 -22.88 -7.52
CA THR A 140 17.22 -22.66 -7.16
C THR A 140 17.39 -21.94 -5.82
N GLY A 141 16.41 -21.10 -5.44
CA GLY A 141 16.43 -20.35 -4.17
C GLY A 141 17.19 -19.02 -4.24
N ASP A 142 18.04 -18.87 -5.26
CA ASP A 142 18.69 -17.64 -5.71
C ASP A 142 17.75 -16.87 -6.66
N ALA A 143 16.81 -16.12 -6.09
CA ALA A 143 16.07 -15.11 -6.85
C ALA A 143 17.07 -14.08 -7.38
N ALA A 144 17.15 -13.94 -8.70
CA ALA A 144 18.00 -12.93 -9.32
C ALA A 144 17.49 -11.53 -8.97
N ASP A 145 16.21 -11.43 -8.63
CA ASP A 145 15.54 -10.22 -8.20
C ASP A 145 14.60 -10.49 -6.99
N PRO A 146 15.08 -10.31 -5.74
CA PRO A 146 14.25 -10.58 -4.56
C PRO A 146 13.09 -9.58 -4.43
N PRO A 147 11.99 -9.95 -3.76
CA PRO A 147 10.92 -9.01 -3.45
C PRO A 147 11.44 -7.86 -2.59
N GLU A 148 10.89 -6.67 -2.79
CA GLU A 148 11.29 -5.45 -2.11
C GLU A 148 10.07 -4.74 -1.53
N PRO A 149 9.91 -4.71 -0.19
CA PRO A 149 8.80 -4.02 0.44
C PRO A 149 8.96 -2.50 0.32
N ASP A 150 7.86 -1.79 0.05
CA ASP A 150 7.86 -0.32 -0.01
C ASP A 150 7.35 0.35 1.29
N GLY A 151 6.87 -0.46 2.24
CA GLY A 151 6.43 -0.03 3.57
C GLY A 151 5.10 0.73 3.61
N VAL A 152 4.28 0.67 2.55
CA VAL A 152 2.94 1.29 2.54
C VAL A 152 1.97 0.53 3.44
N PHE A 153 1.98 -0.80 3.38
CA PHE A 153 1.25 -1.69 4.27
C PHE A 153 1.95 -3.05 4.40
N ASP A 154 1.80 -3.66 5.57
CA ASP A 154 2.30 -4.98 5.89
C ASP A 154 1.30 -5.62 6.85
N GLY A 155 0.75 -6.76 6.46
CA GLY A 155 -0.37 -7.40 7.13
C GLY A 155 -0.18 -8.90 7.23
N GLU A 156 -0.49 -9.46 8.40
CA GLU A 156 -0.44 -10.89 8.66
C GLU A 156 -1.83 -11.51 8.61
N LEU A 157 -1.91 -12.73 8.07
CA LEU A 157 -3.13 -13.52 7.99
C LEU A 157 -2.85 -14.91 8.61
N GLU A 158 -2.94 -15.03 9.93
CA GLU A 158 -2.57 -16.22 10.72
C GLU A 158 -3.58 -17.38 10.59
N GLY A 159 -3.80 -17.90 9.38
CA GLY A 159 -4.67 -19.06 9.10
C GLY A 159 -6.11 -18.71 8.69
N PRO A 160 -7.01 -19.71 8.60
CA PRO A 160 -8.37 -19.54 8.09
C PRO A 160 -9.16 -18.45 8.80
N GLY A 161 -9.83 -17.61 8.02
CA GLY A 161 -10.67 -16.52 8.48
C GLY A 161 -9.91 -15.31 9.01
N ALA A 162 -8.58 -15.35 9.09
CA ALA A 162 -7.78 -14.18 9.44
C ALA A 162 -8.02 -13.06 8.42
N THR A 163 -8.02 -11.82 8.90
CA THR A 163 -8.28 -10.65 8.06
C THR A 163 -7.29 -9.53 8.30
N PHE A 164 -6.91 -8.87 7.21
CA PHE A 164 -6.13 -7.63 7.22
C PHE A 164 -6.89 -6.55 6.45
N SER A 165 -6.80 -5.28 6.85
CA SER A 165 -7.48 -4.19 6.15
C SER A 165 -6.60 -2.97 6.00
N PHE A 166 -6.67 -2.34 4.82
CA PHE A 166 -5.93 -1.11 4.52
C PHE A 166 -6.79 -0.12 3.73
N THR A 167 -6.66 1.18 4.03
CA THR A 167 -7.43 2.24 3.37
C THR A 167 -6.55 3.02 2.39
N PHE A 168 -6.92 2.98 1.12
CA PHE A 168 -6.16 3.57 0.02
C PHE A 168 -6.56 5.02 -0.23
N GLN A 169 -5.82 5.97 0.34
CA GLN A 169 -6.16 7.40 0.26
C GLN A 169 -5.70 8.08 -1.04
N ARG A 170 -4.61 7.61 -1.64
CA ARG A 170 -3.95 8.30 -2.76
C ARG A 170 -4.18 7.53 -4.05
N PRO A 171 -4.53 8.20 -5.16
CA PRO A 171 -4.51 7.56 -6.48
C PRO A 171 -3.13 6.99 -6.79
N GLY A 172 -3.10 5.84 -7.47
CA GLY A 172 -1.87 5.12 -7.77
C GLY A 172 -2.10 3.65 -8.07
N THR A 173 -1.02 2.96 -8.41
CA THR A 173 -0.99 1.50 -8.50
C THR A 173 -0.15 0.97 -7.36
N TYR A 174 -0.73 0.08 -6.57
CA TYR A 174 -0.11 -0.55 -5.42
C TYR A 174 0.07 -2.03 -5.73
N THR A 175 1.30 -2.45 -5.98
CA THR A 175 1.63 -3.87 -6.04
C THR A 175 1.87 -4.40 -4.63
N TYR A 176 1.53 -5.65 -4.41
CA TYR A 176 1.74 -6.32 -3.15
C TYR A 176 1.95 -7.81 -3.40
N TYR A 177 2.50 -8.49 -2.40
CA TYR A 177 2.87 -9.88 -2.49
C TYR A 177 2.77 -10.55 -1.11
N CYS A 178 2.86 -11.88 -1.08
CA CYS A 178 3.00 -12.64 0.15
C CYS A 178 4.48 -12.96 0.38
N ASP A 179 5.04 -12.56 1.52
CA ASP A 179 6.47 -12.74 1.85
C ASP A 179 6.86 -14.22 1.99
N ILE A 180 5.92 -15.06 2.47
CA ILE A 180 6.17 -16.47 2.78
C ILE A 180 5.80 -17.41 1.63
N HIS A 181 5.15 -16.91 0.58
CA HIS A 181 4.73 -17.70 -0.59
C HIS A 181 5.16 -17.04 -1.89
N ARG A 182 6.16 -17.65 -2.56
CA ARG A 182 6.65 -17.17 -3.86
C ARG A 182 5.55 -17.21 -4.93
N GLY A 183 5.54 -16.21 -5.81
CA GLY A 183 4.57 -16.09 -6.91
C GLY A 183 3.18 -15.59 -6.48
N MET A 184 2.91 -15.42 -5.18
CA MET A 184 1.69 -14.75 -4.73
C MET A 184 1.85 -13.24 -4.82
N HIS A 185 1.18 -12.66 -5.81
CA HIS A 185 1.17 -11.21 -6.05
C HIS A 185 -0.23 -10.71 -6.39
N GLY A 186 -0.47 -9.44 -6.08
CA GLY A 186 -1.71 -8.75 -6.41
C GLY A 186 -1.46 -7.29 -6.72
N THR A 187 -2.49 -6.63 -7.24
CA THR A 187 -2.44 -5.21 -7.58
C THR A 187 -3.73 -4.49 -7.21
N VAL A 188 -3.61 -3.36 -6.53
CA VAL A 188 -4.71 -2.42 -6.30
C VAL A 188 -4.47 -1.16 -7.13
N VAL A 189 -5.38 -0.84 -8.03
CA VAL A 189 -5.39 0.40 -8.81
C VAL A 189 -6.40 1.35 -8.19
N VAL A 190 -5.95 2.54 -7.80
CA VAL A 190 -6.74 3.57 -7.15
C VAL A 190 -6.89 4.76 -8.11
N ARG A 191 -8.12 5.05 -8.55
CA ARG A 191 -8.39 6.16 -9.49
C ARG A 191 -9.83 6.65 -9.44
#